data_AF-A0A1A8AD58-F1
#
_entry.id   AF-A0A1A8AD58-F1
#
_cell.length_a   1.000
_cell.length_b   1.000
_cell.length_c   1.000
_cell.angle_alpha   90.00
_cell.angle_beta   90.00
_cell.angle_gamma   90.00
#
_symmetry.space_group_name_H-M   'P 1'
#
loop_
_entity.id
_entity.type
_entity.pdbx_description
1 polymer ?
#
loop_
_entity_poly.entity_id
_entity_poly.type
_entity_poly.pdbx_seq_one_letter_code
_entity_poly.pdbx_strand_id
1 'polypeptide(L)'
;KHSQDFEMNGELKMSVVYLLEEVLRDPDLLPQERKATANILSALSQDEQDDAQLRIEDILQMADCPKAECFESLSAMELAEQITLLDHIVFRSIPYEEFLGQGWMKVDKTERTPYIMKTSQHFNDMSNLVASQIMSHTDVGSRASSIEKWVAVADICRCLNNYNGVLEITSALNRSAIYRLKKTWAKVSKQTKALMDKLQKTISSEGRFKNLRETLKNCNPPCVPYLGMYLTDLAFIEEGTPNFTEEGLVNFSKMRMISHIIREIRQFQQTPYRIEHQAKVTQYLLDKTLTMDEDTLYDLSLKIEPRLPA
;
A
#
# COMPACT_ATOMS: atom_id res chain seq x y z
N LYS A 1 -16.67 -12.00 -9.82
CA LYS A 1 -15.18 -12.12 -9.65
C LYS A 1 -14.42 -10.99 -10.31
N HIS A 2 -14.91 -10.46 -11.44
CA HIS A 2 -14.41 -9.26 -12.13
C HIS A 2 -15.62 -8.34 -12.44
N SER A 3 -16.41 -7.98 -11.42
CA SER A 3 -17.60 -7.10 -11.58
C SER A 3 -17.21 -5.71 -12.11
N GLN A 4 -16.02 -5.24 -11.75
CA GLN A 4 -15.43 -3.97 -12.18
C GLN A 4 -15.41 -3.78 -13.71
N ASP A 5 -15.20 -4.84 -14.50
CA ASP A 5 -15.25 -4.77 -15.97
C ASP A 5 -16.62 -4.26 -16.46
N PHE A 6 -17.70 -4.64 -15.77
CA PHE A 6 -19.08 -4.26 -16.11
C PHE A 6 -19.51 -2.94 -15.47
N GLU A 7 -18.91 -2.56 -14.34
CA GLU A 7 -19.13 -1.25 -13.69
C GLU A 7 -18.47 -0.11 -14.47
N MET A 8 -17.25 -0.34 -14.97
CA MET A 8 -16.50 0.65 -15.73
C MET A 8 -16.91 0.70 -17.22
N ASN A 9 -17.54 -0.35 -17.74
CA ASN A 9 -17.94 -0.43 -19.14
C ASN A 9 -19.42 -0.84 -19.29
N GLY A 10 -20.30 0.17 -19.31
CA GLY A 10 -21.74 -0.03 -19.49
C GLY A 10 -22.12 -0.69 -20.82
N GLU A 11 -21.34 -0.47 -21.89
CA GLU A 11 -21.57 -1.10 -23.20
C GLU A 11 -21.30 -2.61 -23.15
N LEU A 12 -20.22 -3.02 -22.47
CA LEU A 12 -19.91 -4.42 -22.23
C LEU A 12 -21.00 -5.07 -21.38
N LYS A 13 -21.44 -4.40 -20.30
CA LYS A 13 -22.55 -4.87 -19.45
C LYS A 13 -23.82 -5.10 -20.26
N MET A 14 -24.22 -4.12 -21.09
CA MET A 14 -25.40 -4.24 -21.93
C MET A 14 -25.28 -5.33 -22.99
N SER A 15 -24.11 -5.48 -23.60
CA SER A 15 -23.85 -6.51 -24.60
C SER A 15 -23.94 -7.91 -24.01
N VAL A 16 -23.40 -8.13 -22.80
CA VAL A 16 -23.51 -9.42 -22.09
C VAL A 16 -24.95 -9.68 -21.64
N VAL A 17 -25.67 -8.66 -21.14
CA VAL A 17 -27.10 -8.78 -20.80
C VAL A 17 -27.90 -9.21 -22.03
N TYR A 18 -27.72 -8.54 -23.17
CA TYR A 18 -28.41 -8.88 -24.41
C TYR A 18 -28.13 -10.31 -24.86
N LEU A 19 -26.86 -10.74 -24.83
CA LEU A 19 -26.47 -12.11 -25.15
C LEU A 19 -27.17 -13.14 -24.25
N LEU A 20 -27.22 -12.90 -22.94
CA LEU A 20 -27.88 -13.79 -21.99
C LEU A 20 -29.40 -13.84 -22.21
N GLU A 21 -30.01 -12.71 -22.56
CA GLU A 21 -31.44 -12.67 -22.95
C GLU A 21 -31.70 -13.46 -24.24
N GLU A 22 -30.82 -13.38 -25.23
CA GLU A 22 -30.93 -14.19 -26.46
C GLU A 22 -30.81 -15.68 -26.15
N VAL A 23 -29.84 -16.08 -25.33
CA VAL A 23 -29.69 -17.48 -24.88
C VAL A 23 -30.97 -17.97 -24.20
N LEU A 24 -31.60 -17.17 -23.35
CA LEU A 24 -32.87 -17.56 -22.70
C LEU A 24 -34.04 -17.73 -23.68
N ARG A 25 -33.99 -17.14 -24.87
CA ARG A 25 -35.02 -17.31 -25.92
C ARG A 25 -34.86 -18.60 -26.72
N ASP A 26 -33.72 -19.28 -26.60
CA ASP A 26 -33.48 -20.56 -27.27
C ASP A 26 -34.44 -21.64 -26.71
N PRO A 27 -35.30 -22.25 -27.55
CA PRO A 27 -36.21 -23.31 -27.14
C PRO A 27 -35.50 -24.62 -26.77
N ASP A 28 -34.29 -24.85 -27.30
CA ASP A 28 -33.52 -26.08 -27.10
C ASP A 28 -32.58 -26.00 -25.88
N LEU A 29 -32.54 -24.85 -25.20
CA LEU A 29 -31.69 -24.62 -24.03
C LEU A 29 -32.04 -25.56 -22.87
N LEU A 30 -31.05 -26.28 -22.35
CA LEU A 30 -31.26 -27.25 -21.28
C LEU A 30 -31.73 -26.56 -19.99
N PRO A 31 -32.54 -27.22 -19.14
CA PRO A 31 -33.03 -26.61 -17.90
C PRO A 31 -31.92 -26.10 -16.96
N GLN A 32 -30.77 -26.78 -16.92
CA GLN A 32 -29.62 -26.38 -16.11
C GLN A 32 -28.96 -25.11 -16.65
N GLU A 33 -28.82 -25.01 -17.96
CA GLU A 33 -28.27 -23.83 -18.65
C GLU A 33 -29.20 -22.63 -18.48
N ARG A 34 -30.51 -22.83 -18.67
CA ARG A 34 -31.53 -21.80 -18.43
C ARG A 34 -31.45 -21.22 -17.01
N LYS A 35 -31.30 -22.11 -16.02
CA LYS A 35 -31.12 -21.69 -14.62
C LYS A 35 -29.80 -20.94 -14.42
N ALA A 36 -28.71 -21.39 -15.01
CA ALA A 36 -27.41 -20.72 -14.92
C ALA A 36 -27.46 -19.32 -15.57
N THR A 37 -28.01 -19.20 -16.77
CA THR A 37 -28.17 -17.94 -17.49
C THR A 37 -29.02 -16.95 -16.71
N ALA A 38 -30.17 -17.39 -16.15
CA ALA A 38 -31.01 -16.55 -15.31
C ALA A 38 -30.29 -16.07 -14.03
N ASN A 39 -29.49 -16.95 -13.41
CA ASN A 39 -28.69 -16.57 -12.24
C ASN A 39 -27.61 -15.54 -12.59
N ILE A 40 -26.91 -15.69 -13.72
CA ILE A 40 -25.90 -14.73 -14.18
C ILE A 40 -26.56 -13.38 -14.48
N LEU A 41 -27.70 -13.38 -15.18
CA LEU A 41 -28.46 -12.17 -15.47
C LEU A 41 -28.88 -11.46 -14.18
N SER A 42 -29.42 -12.20 -13.20
CA SER A 42 -29.75 -11.65 -11.89
C SER A 42 -28.53 -11.07 -11.16
N ALA A 43 -27.36 -11.70 -11.27
CA ALA A 43 -26.14 -11.21 -10.65
C ALA A 43 -25.60 -9.94 -11.34
N LEU A 44 -25.77 -9.78 -12.65
CA LEU A 44 -25.39 -8.56 -13.40
C LEU A 44 -26.36 -7.39 -13.14
N SER A 45 -27.62 -7.69 -12.83
CA SER A 45 -28.66 -6.70 -12.52
C SER A 45 -28.68 -6.27 -11.05
N GLN A 46 -28.09 -7.04 -10.14
CA GLN A 46 -27.85 -6.58 -8.78
C GLN A 46 -26.66 -5.63 -8.82
N ASP A 47 -26.88 -4.35 -8.52
CA ASP A 47 -25.78 -3.50 -8.09
C ASP A 47 -25.23 -4.16 -6.82
N GLU A 48 -23.98 -4.64 -6.85
CA GLU A 48 -23.33 -5.13 -5.64
C GLU A 48 -23.46 -4.00 -4.61
N GLN A 49 -24.23 -4.27 -3.56
CA GLN A 49 -24.46 -3.34 -2.48
C GLN A 49 -23.09 -3.01 -1.92
N ASP A 50 -22.57 -1.85 -2.31
CA ASP A 50 -21.20 -1.36 -2.07
C ASP A 50 -20.82 -1.79 -0.65
N ASP A 51 -19.99 -2.85 -0.57
CA ASP A 51 -19.68 -3.50 0.69
C ASP A 51 -19.18 -2.38 1.59
N ALA A 52 -19.83 -2.17 2.75
CA ALA A 52 -19.72 -0.97 3.58
C ALA A 52 -18.32 -0.82 4.21
N GLN A 53 -17.33 -0.67 3.34
CA GLN A 53 -15.92 -0.77 3.59
C GLN A 53 -15.38 0.65 3.59
N LEU A 54 -14.81 1.04 4.72
CA LEU A 54 -14.22 2.37 4.93
C LEU A 54 -13.24 2.75 3.82
N ARG A 55 -13.50 3.85 3.11
CA ARG A 55 -12.59 4.42 2.11
C ARG A 55 -11.76 5.54 2.73
N ILE A 56 -10.63 5.88 2.09
CA ILE A 56 -9.78 6.98 2.56
C ILE A 56 -10.54 8.31 2.49
N GLU A 57 -11.37 8.46 1.45
CA GLU A 57 -12.20 9.64 1.22
C GLU A 57 -13.17 9.87 2.39
N ASP A 58 -13.75 8.80 2.93
CA ASP A 58 -14.65 8.85 4.08
C ASP A 58 -13.90 9.37 5.31
N ILE A 59 -12.70 8.85 5.55
CA ILE A 59 -11.84 9.26 6.69
C ILE A 59 -11.47 10.75 6.58
N LEU A 60 -11.13 11.22 5.38
CA LEU A 60 -10.77 12.63 5.14
C LEU A 60 -11.97 13.57 5.34
N GLN A 61 -13.20 13.13 5.03
CA GLN A 61 -14.41 13.91 5.22
C GLN A 61 -14.89 13.94 6.69
N MET A 62 -14.54 12.92 7.49
CA MET A 62 -14.92 12.80 8.90
C MET A 62 -14.02 13.61 9.86
N ALA A 63 -13.11 14.46 9.36
CA ALA A 63 -12.08 15.15 10.13
C ALA A 63 -12.56 16.33 11.04
N ASP A 64 -13.81 16.30 11.50
CA ASP A 64 -14.35 17.26 12.48
C ASP A 64 -13.98 16.85 13.92
N CYS A 65 -12.68 16.87 14.25
CA CYS A 65 -12.23 16.81 15.65
C CYS A 65 -11.51 18.11 16.03
N PRO A 66 -11.92 18.79 17.12
CA PRO A 66 -11.44 20.14 17.45
C PRO A 66 -10.05 20.20 18.13
N LYS A 67 -9.35 19.07 18.34
CA LYS A 67 -8.00 19.07 18.94
C LYS A 67 -7.05 18.16 18.17
N ALA A 68 -6.02 18.74 17.57
CA ALA A 68 -4.87 17.99 17.06
C ALA A 68 -4.16 17.28 18.23
N GLU A 69 -4.18 15.95 18.23
CA GLU A 69 -3.34 15.16 19.12
C GLU A 69 -1.86 15.34 18.72
N CYS A 70 -0.96 15.36 19.71
CA CYS A 70 0.47 15.42 19.44
C CYS A 70 1.07 14.01 19.41
N PHE A 71 2.20 13.85 18.72
CA PHE A 71 2.88 12.57 18.60
C PHE A 71 3.10 11.90 19.96
N GLU A 72 3.40 12.67 21.00
CA GLU A 72 3.72 12.19 22.35
C GLU A 72 2.53 11.55 23.05
N SER A 73 1.30 12.01 22.82
CA SER A 73 0.09 11.50 23.49
C SER A 73 -0.39 10.16 22.92
N LEU A 74 -0.10 9.89 21.64
CA LEU A 74 -0.53 8.68 20.95
C LEU A 74 0.38 7.48 21.31
N SER A 75 -0.17 6.34 21.67
CA SER A 75 0.65 5.15 21.92
C SER A 75 1.25 4.57 20.63
N ALA A 76 2.34 3.80 20.75
CA ALA A 76 2.92 3.12 19.59
C ALA A 76 1.96 2.10 18.95
N MET A 77 1.07 1.51 19.75
CA MET A 77 0.02 0.60 19.27
C MET A 77 -1.02 1.35 18.45
N GLU A 78 -1.59 2.45 18.98
CA GLU A 78 -2.57 3.27 18.26
C GLU A 78 -2.01 3.75 16.91
N LEU A 79 -0.76 4.22 16.87
CA LEU A 79 -0.11 4.61 15.61
C LEU A 79 0.00 3.43 14.64
N ALA A 80 0.53 2.29 15.09
CA ALA A 80 0.75 1.13 14.22
C ALA A 80 -0.56 0.54 13.66
N GLU A 81 -1.61 0.46 14.48
CA GLU A 81 -2.93 0.01 14.05
C GLU A 81 -3.51 0.93 12.98
N GLN A 82 -3.44 2.24 13.17
CA GLN A 82 -4.05 3.19 12.24
C GLN A 82 -3.22 3.38 10.97
N ILE A 83 -1.89 3.27 11.04
CA ILE A 83 -1.03 3.14 9.84
C ILE A 83 -1.42 1.89 9.06
N THR A 84 -1.57 0.75 9.74
CA THR A 84 -1.96 -0.52 9.11
C THR A 84 -3.35 -0.45 8.47
N LEU A 85 -4.30 0.22 9.12
CA LEU A 85 -5.63 0.46 8.58
C LEU A 85 -5.56 1.30 7.29
N LEU A 86 -4.87 2.44 7.34
CA LEU A 86 -4.73 3.35 6.18
C LEU A 86 -4.02 2.66 5.02
N ASP A 87 -2.88 2.03 5.28
CA ASP A 87 -2.10 1.26 4.30
C ASP A 87 -2.96 0.20 3.62
N HIS A 88 -3.72 -0.56 4.40
CA HIS A 88 -4.59 -1.60 3.87
C HIS A 88 -5.73 -1.03 3.04
N ILE A 89 -6.32 0.10 3.43
CA ILE A 89 -7.36 0.78 2.65
C ILE A 89 -6.83 1.17 1.28
N VAL A 90 -5.65 1.80 1.18
CA VAL A 90 -5.11 2.20 -0.13
C VAL A 90 -4.73 1.00 -0.97
N PHE A 91 -4.10 0.00 -0.35
CA PHE A 91 -3.67 -1.23 -1.03
C PHE A 91 -4.84 -2.06 -1.57
N ARG A 92 -5.91 -2.25 -0.80
CA ARG A 92 -7.08 -3.03 -1.24
C ARG A 92 -7.89 -2.34 -2.33
N SER A 93 -7.81 -1.01 -2.41
CA SER A 93 -8.52 -0.22 -3.42
C SER A 93 -7.91 -0.33 -4.82
N ILE A 94 -6.71 -0.90 -4.98
CA ILE A 94 -6.08 -1.03 -6.28
C ILE A 94 -6.81 -2.08 -7.13
N PRO A 95 -7.44 -1.70 -8.25
CA PRO A 95 -8.09 -2.64 -9.14
C PRO A 95 -7.01 -3.41 -9.93
N TYR A 96 -7.32 -4.65 -10.32
CA TYR A 96 -6.29 -5.56 -10.83
C TYR A 96 -5.75 -5.15 -12.21
N GLU A 97 -6.55 -4.38 -12.95
CA GLU A 97 -6.29 -3.84 -14.28
C GLU A 97 -5.10 -2.89 -14.28
N GLU A 98 -4.89 -2.15 -13.18
CA GLU A 98 -3.73 -1.26 -13.04
C GLU A 98 -2.40 -2.00 -13.02
N PHE A 99 -2.40 -3.30 -12.73
CA PHE A 99 -1.20 -4.15 -12.78
C PHE A 99 -0.83 -4.62 -14.19
N LEU A 100 -1.66 -4.35 -15.20
CA LEU A 100 -1.44 -4.79 -16.57
C LEU A 100 -0.73 -3.72 -17.41
N GLY A 101 0.16 -4.14 -18.32
CA GLY A 101 0.74 -3.26 -19.34
C GLY A 101 1.70 -2.17 -18.81
N GLN A 102 2.15 -2.29 -17.56
CA GLN A 102 3.09 -1.36 -16.92
C GLN A 102 2.62 0.10 -16.94
N GLY A 103 1.33 0.36 -16.73
CA GLY A 103 0.76 1.72 -16.76
C GLY A 103 1.47 2.69 -15.81
N TRP A 104 1.89 2.21 -14.64
CA TRP A 104 2.59 3.01 -13.61
C TRP A 104 3.98 3.52 -14.03
N MET A 105 4.54 2.99 -15.12
CA MET A 105 5.83 3.43 -15.68
C MET A 105 5.69 4.40 -16.85
N LYS A 106 4.46 4.67 -17.31
CA LYS A 106 4.20 5.56 -18.46
C LYS A 106 4.16 7.04 -18.02
N VAL A 107 4.22 7.94 -19.00
CA VAL A 107 4.17 9.40 -18.75
C VAL A 107 2.82 9.81 -18.18
N ASP A 108 1.75 9.17 -18.65
CA ASP A 108 0.34 9.32 -18.24
C ASP A 108 -0.04 8.37 -17.06
N LYS A 109 0.94 7.95 -16.24
CA LYS A 109 0.75 6.99 -15.14
C LYS A 109 -0.35 7.38 -14.14
N THR A 110 -0.57 8.67 -13.91
CA THR A 110 -1.61 9.15 -12.98
C THR A 110 -3.02 8.90 -13.52
N GLU A 111 -3.19 8.93 -14.85
CA GLU A 111 -4.47 8.64 -15.50
C GLU A 111 -4.66 7.14 -15.69
N ARG A 112 -3.59 6.41 -16.05
CA ARG A 112 -3.64 4.96 -16.27
C ARG A 112 -3.76 4.13 -14.99
N THR A 113 -3.07 4.57 -13.94
CA THR A 113 -2.92 3.81 -12.69
C THR A 113 -3.13 4.68 -11.43
N PRO A 114 -4.27 5.40 -11.31
CA PRO A 114 -4.52 6.31 -10.21
C PRO A 114 -4.40 5.66 -8.82
N TYR A 115 -4.82 4.40 -8.63
CA TYR A 115 -4.79 3.75 -7.32
C TYR A 115 -3.38 3.28 -6.91
N ILE A 116 -2.57 2.77 -7.84
CA ILE A 116 -1.14 2.50 -7.61
C ILE A 116 -0.42 3.81 -7.28
N MET A 117 -0.70 4.89 -8.01
CA MET A 117 -0.10 6.20 -7.75
C MET A 117 -0.52 6.75 -6.39
N LYS A 118 -1.78 6.58 -5.98
CA LYS A 118 -2.28 6.94 -4.64
C LYS A 118 -1.57 6.14 -3.55
N THR A 119 -1.36 4.84 -3.74
CA THR A 119 -0.62 3.99 -2.81
C THR A 119 0.83 4.43 -2.67
N SER A 120 1.49 4.73 -3.79
CA SER A 120 2.86 5.26 -3.76
C SER A 120 2.95 6.63 -3.10
N GLN A 121 1.96 7.50 -3.31
CA GLN A 121 1.91 8.80 -2.65
C GLN A 121 1.71 8.64 -1.13
N HIS A 122 0.78 7.77 -0.72
CA HIS A 122 0.55 7.47 0.70
C HIS A 122 1.85 7.01 1.39
N PHE A 123 2.58 6.08 0.77
CA PHE A 123 3.87 5.62 1.27
C PHE A 123 4.87 6.76 1.50
N ASN A 124 4.96 7.67 0.52
CA ASN A 124 5.89 8.80 0.59
C ASN A 124 5.45 9.81 1.67
N ASP A 125 4.15 10.09 1.77
CA ASP A 125 3.57 10.99 2.77
C ASP A 125 3.82 10.46 4.18
N MET A 126 3.58 9.16 4.43
CA MET A 126 3.84 8.51 5.71
C MET A 126 5.31 8.54 6.10
N SER A 127 6.21 8.17 5.17
CA SER A 127 7.65 8.28 5.36
C SER A 127 8.10 9.73 5.64
N ASN A 128 7.45 10.71 4.99
CA ASN A 128 7.77 12.12 5.19
C ASN A 128 7.29 12.67 6.53
N LEU A 129 6.10 12.24 6.97
CA LEU A 129 5.57 12.58 8.30
C LEU A 129 6.51 12.08 9.39
N VAL A 130 6.98 10.83 9.31
CA VAL A 130 7.93 10.26 10.29
C VAL A 130 9.20 11.11 10.38
N ALA A 131 9.79 11.47 9.24
CA ALA A 131 10.99 12.31 9.21
C ALA A 131 10.73 13.72 9.77
N SER A 132 9.63 14.35 9.37
CA SER A 132 9.24 15.70 9.81
C SER A 132 8.94 15.76 11.30
N GLN A 133 8.26 14.74 11.83
CA GLN A 133 8.00 14.59 13.25
C GLN A 133 9.30 14.48 14.06
N ILE A 134 10.27 13.68 13.61
CA ILE A 134 11.57 13.59 14.31
C ILE A 134 12.28 14.94 14.25
N MET A 135 12.25 15.63 13.11
CA MET A 135 12.97 16.88 12.90
C MET A 135 12.34 18.09 13.60
N SER A 136 11.07 18.04 13.99
CA SER A 136 10.41 19.12 14.75
C SER A 136 10.97 19.27 16.17
N HIS A 137 11.60 18.22 16.70
CA HIS A 137 12.23 18.22 18.02
C HIS A 137 13.61 18.92 18.00
N THR A 138 13.73 20.01 18.74
CA THR A 138 14.97 20.81 18.79
C THR A 138 16.03 20.19 19.71
N ASP A 139 15.64 19.46 20.75
CA ASP A 139 16.56 18.82 21.68
C ASP A 139 16.90 17.36 21.29
N VAL A 140 18.13 16.96 21.63
CA VAL A 140 18.66 15.63 21.27
C VAL A 140 17.90 14.49 21.98
N GLY A 141 17.38 14.74 23.18
CA GLY A 141 16.67 13.73 23.97
C GLY A 141 15.33 13.37 23.34
N SER A 142 14.49 14.37 23.07
CA SER A 142 13.18 14.17 22.46
C SER A 142 13.29 13.55 21.07
N ARG A 143 14.28 13.95 20.25
CA ARG A 143 14.56 13.28 18.98
C ARG A 143 14.89 11.80 19.13
N ALA A 144 15.76 11.45 20.08
CA ALA A 144 16.12 10.06 20.32
C ALA A 144 14.90 9.25 20.79
N SER A 145 14.09 9.79 21.70
CA SER A 145 12.83 9.17 22.13
C SER A 145 11.83 8.99 20.98
N SER A 146 11.73 9.97 20.07
CA SER A 146 10.90 9.86 18.87
C SER A 146 11.37 8.73 17.95
N ILE A 147 12.68 8.61 17.70
CA ILE A 147 13.23 7.50 16.92
C ILE A 147 12.90 6.16 17.60
N GLU A 148 13.08 6.05 18.91
CA GLU A 148 12.77 4.82 19.65
C GLU A 148 11.30 4.42 19.53
N LYS A 149 10.40 5.41 19.65
CA LYS A 149 8.97 5.18 19.49
C LYS A 149 8.60 4.76 18.06
N TRP A 150 9.16 5.40 17.03
CA TRP A 150 8.92 5.00 15.63
C TRP A 150 9.44 3.59 15.33
N VAL A 151 10.59 3.20 15.89
CA VAL A 151 11.08 1.81 15.76
C VAL A 151 10.13 0.82 16.46
N ALA A 152 9.56 1.19 17.60
CA ALA A 152 8.53 0.37 18.26
C ALA A 152 7.26 0.26 17.40
N VAL A 153 6.78 1.37 16.81
CA VAL A 153 5.65 1.37 15.86
C VAL A 153 5.95 0.42 14.70
N ALA A 154 7.15 0.48 14.11
CA ALA A 154 7.54 -0.41 13.01
C ALA A 154 7.55 -1.90 13.41
N ASP A 155 7.99 -2.25 14.61
CA ASP A 155 7.93 -3.65 15.06
C ASP A 155 6.50 -4.12 15.32
N ILE A 156 5.60 -3.23 15.76
CA ILE A 156 4.16 -3.53 15.86
C ILE A 156 3.56 -3.72 14.46
N CYS A 157 3.89 -2.85 13.48
CA CYS A 157 3.50 -3.05 12.08
C CYS A 157 3.96 -4.41 11.56
N ARG A 158 5.20 -4.84 11.87
CA ARG A 158 5.69 -6.19 11.55
C ARG A 158 4.83 -7.27 12.20
N CYS A 159 4.45 -7.12 13.47
CA CYS A 159 3.57 -8.07 14.17
C CYS A 159 2.16 -8.14 13.56
N LEU A 160 1.69 -7.03 12.98
CA LEU A 160 0.44 -6.93 12.24
C LEU A 160 0.57 -7.39 10.78
N ASN A 161 1.72 -7.90 10.33
CA ASN A 161 1.99 -8.20 8.92
C ASN A 161 1.84 -7.01 7.96
N ASN A 162 1.98 -5.78 8.47
CA ASN A 162 2.10 -4.58 7.66
C ASN A 162 3.58 -4.33 7.32
N TYR A 163 4.07 -4.98 6.27
CA TYR A 163 5.44 -4.81 5.79
C TYR A 163 5.64 -3.51 5.00
N ASN A 164 4.57 -2.93 4.47
CA ASN A 164 4.58 -1.59 3.89
C ASN A 164 4.96 -0.55 4.95
N GLY A 165 4.22 -0.49 6.06
CA GLY A 165 4.49 0.43 7.18
C GLY A 165 5.86 0.22 7.84
N VAL A 166 6.36 -1.03 7.90
CA VAL A 166 7.75 -1.29 8.33
C VAL A 166 8.75 -0.57 7.42
N LEU A 167 8.54 -0.64 6.10
CA LEU A 167 9.42 0.00 5.13
C LEU A 167 9.26 1.53 5.11
N GLU A 168 8.05 2.07 5.27
CA GLU A 168 7.80 3.52 5.39
C GLU A 168 8.61 4.14 6.52
N ILE A 169 8.54 3.54 7.71
CA ILE A 169 9.22 4.04 8.90
C ILE A 169 10.74 3.84 8.76
N THR A 170 11.19 2.64 8.37
CA THR A 170 12.63 2.37 8.27
C THR A 170 13.31 3.16 7.14
N SER A 171 12.60 3.44 6.04
CA SER A 171 13.10 4.33 4.98
C SER A 171 13.22 5.78 5.45
N ALA A 172 12.26 6.28 6.24
CA ALA A 172 12.33 7.61 6.84
C ALA A 172 13.58 7.78 7.73
N LEU A 173 13.89 6.77 8.56
CA LEU A 173 15.08 6.77 9.42
C LEU A 173 16.40 6.71 8.65
N ASN A 174 16.37 6.18 7.42
CA ASN A 174 17.52 6.11 6.52
C ASN A 174 17.67 7.36 5.63
N ARG A 175 16.74 8.33 5.67
CA ARG A 175 16.89 9.59 4.94
C ARG A 175 18.12 10.34 5.42
N SER A 176 18.76 11.04 4.49
CA SER A 176 20.02 11.76 4.73
C SER A 176 19.94 12.73 5.92
N ALA A 177 18.82 13.43 6.08
CA ALA A 177 18.54 14.37 7.17
C ALA A 177 18.53 13.70 8.57
N ILE A 178 18.05 12.46 8.68
CA ILE A 178 17.95 11.72 9.94
C ILE A 178 19.23 10.91 10.20
N TYR A 179 19.71 10.16 9.19
CA TYR A 179 20.84 9.26 9.30
C TYR A 179 22.15 9.95 9.75
N ARG A 180 22.28 11.24 9.44
CA ARG A 180 23.45 12.05 9.78
C ARG A 180 23.49 12.57 11.22
N LEU A 181 22.39 12.49 11.97
CA LEU A 181 22.27 13.04 13.34
C LEU A 181 23.04 12.20 14.37
N LYS A 182 24.38 12.18 14.29
CA LYS A 182 25.22 11.28 15.09
C LYS A 182 25.05 11.45 16.59
N LYS A 183 24.80 12.67 17.09
CA LYS A 183 24.57 12.91 18.53
C LYS A 183 23.23 12.34 18.97
N THR A 184 22.19 12.49 18.14
CA THR A 184 20.88 11.88 18.37
C THR A 184 20.99 10.36 18.37
N TRP A 185 21.59 9.76 17.34
CA TRP A 185 21.80 8.31 17.26
C TRP A 185 22.64 7.77 18.43
N ALA A 186 23.58 8.54 18.98
CA ALA A 186 24.34 8.12 20.16
C ALA A 186 23.45 7.92 21.41
N LYS A 187 22.34 8.67 21.53
CA LYS A 187 21.37 8.52 22.63
C LYS A 187 20.38 7.37 22.44
N VAL A 188 20.09 6.98 21.19
CA VAL A 188 19.20 5.84 20.91
C VAL A 188 19.80 4.55 21.49
N SER A 189 18.98 3.82 22.23
CA SER A 189 19.37 2.62 22.94
C SER A 189 19.95 1.54 22.01
N LYS A 190 20.84 0.70 22.54
CA LYS A 190 21.40 -0.44 21.79
C LYS A 190 20.32 -1.44 21.38
N GLN A 191 19.30 -1.63 22.23
CA GLN A 191 18.17 -2.53 21.97
C GLN A 191 17.35 -2.04 20.78
N THR A 192 17.03 -0.74 20.73
CA THR A 192 16.31 -0.13 19.61
C THR A 192 17.09 -0.25 18.31
N LYS A 193 18.41 -0.02 18.33
CA LYS A 193 19.25 -0.18 17.12
C LYS A 193 19.25 -1.62 16.62
N ALA A 194 19.39 -2.61 17.50
CA ALA A 194 19.33 -4.02 17.12
C ALA A 194 17.96 -4.41 16.55
N LEU A 195 16.87 -3.86 17.09
CA LEU A 195 15.53 -4.04 16.56
C LEU A 195 15.40 -3.42 15.16
N MET A 196 15.89 -2.20 14.97
CA MET A 196 15.93 -1.54 13.66
C MET A 196 16.71 -2.36 12.63
N ASP A 197 17.89 -2.89 12.99
CA ASP A 197 18.68 -3.75 12.10
C ASP A 197 17.92 -5.02 11.69
N LYS A 198 17.18 -5.63 12.62
CA LYS A 198 16.32 -6.80 12.35
C LYS A 198 15.18 -6.45 11.38
N LEU A 199 14.53 -5.30 11.58
CA LEU A 199 13.48 -4.81 10.69
C LEU A 199 14.04 -4.53 9.29
N GLN A 200 15.15 -3.81 9.20
CA GLN A 200 15.84 -3.50 7.93
C GLN A 200 16.28 -4.77 7.19
N LYS A 201 16.76 -5.80 7.89
CA LYS A 201 17.08 -7.09 7.27
C LYS A 201 15.85 -7.75 6.65
N THR A 202 14.69 -7.62 7.29
CA THR A 202 13.43 -8.22 6.81
C THR A 202 12.95 -7.55 5.53
N ILE A 203 13.00 -6.22 5.45
CA ILE A 203 12.52 -5.43 4.29
C ILE A 203 13.63 -5.04 3.29
N SER A 204 14.85 -5.58 3.45
CA SER A 204 15.99 -5.27 2.59
C SER A 204 15.70 -5.55 1.12
N SER A 205 16.10 -4.64 0.23
CA SER A 205 16.01 -4.82 -1.22
C SER A 205 17.01 -5.83 -1.78
N GLU A 206 17.96 -6.31 -0.96
CA GLU A 206 18.96 -7.32 -1.34
C GLU A 206 18.29 -8.59 -1.91
N GLY A 207 18.84 -9.09 -3.02
CA GLY A 207 18.30 -10.25 -3.72
C GLY A 207 16.87 -10.04 -4.23
N ARG A 208 16.50 -8.80 -4.59
CA ARG A 208 15.14 -8.39 -4.98
C ARG A 208 14.12 -8.67 -3.88
N PHE A 209 14.41 -8.23 -2.65
CA PHE A 209 13.56 -8.44 -1.49
C PHE A 209 13.45 -9.90 -1.04
N LYS A 210 14.54 -10.67 -1.10
CA LYS A 210 14.54 -12.11 -0.80
C LYS A 210 13.90 -12.45 0.56
N ASN A 211 14.29 -11.74 1.61
CA ASN A 211 13.80 -12.01 2.98
C ASN A 211 12.31 -11.66 3.11
N LEU A 212 11.87 -10.54 2.51
CA LEU A 212 10.46 -10.14 2.51
C LEU A 212 9.61 -11.15 1.74
N ARG A 213 10.07 -11.65 0.59
CA ARG A 213 9.37 -12.70 -0.17
C ARG A 213 9.20 -13.98 0.63
N GLU A 214 10.26 -14.43 1.29
CA GLU A 214 10.19 -15.62 2.15
C GLU A 214 9.24 -15.42 3.33
N THR A 215 9.20 -14.20 3.88
CA THR A 215 8.25 -13.82 4.92
C THR A 215 6.80 -13.87 4.40
N LEU A 216 6.53 -13.24 3.26
CA LEU A 216 5.19 -13.17 2.66
C LEU A 216 4.66 -14.55 2.23
N LYS A 217 5.54 -15.44 1.73
CA LYS A 217 5.17 -16.81 1.36
C LYS A 217 4.60 -17.61 2.55
N ASN A 218 5.09 -17.33 3.76
CA ASN A 218 4.65 -17.99 4.99
C ASN A 218 3.63 -17.15 5.78
N CYS A 219 3.20 -16.01 5.23
CA CYS A 219 2.29 -15.09 5.89
C CYS A 219 0.85 -15.44 5.57
N ASN A 220 0.04 -15.66 6.61
CA ASN A 220 -1.41 -15.76 6.45
C ASN A 220 -2.02 -14.35 6.49
N PRO A 221 -2.99 -14.02 5.61
CA PRO A 221 -3.72 -12.76 5.69
C PRO A 221 -4.44 -12.58 7.05
N PRO A 222 -4.71 -11.34 7.50
CA PRO A 222 -4.47 -10.07 6.81
C PRO A 222 -2.97 -9.69 6.79
N CYS A 223 -2.56 -9.02 5.72
CA CYS A 223 -1.18 -8.60 5.48
C CYS A 223 -1.17 -7.43 4.49
N VAL A 224 -0.27 -6.46 4.67
CA VAL A 224 0.02 -5.43 3.67
C VAL A 224 1.46 -5.60 3.17
N PRO A 225 1.68 -6.10 1.95
CA PRO A 225 3.01 -6.22 1.38
C PRO A 225 3.52 -4.87 0.85
N TYR A 226 4.84 -4.75 0.64
CA TYR A 226 5.40 -3.63 -0.10
C TYR A 226 5.10 -3.79 -1.60
N LEU A 227 4.26 -2.91 -2.14
CA LEU A 227 3.77 -3.00 -3.51
C LEU A 227 4.88 -2.90 -4.57
N GLY A 228 5.91 -2.06 -4.34
CA GLY A 228 6.98 -1.83 -5.30
C GLY A 228 7.76 -3.09 -5.68
N MET A 229 7.81 -4.09 -4.78
CA MET A 229 8.39 -5.41 -5.06
C MET A 229 7.66 -6.11 -6.21
N TYR A 230 6.32 -6.17 -6.16
CA TYR A 230 5.51 -6.82 -7.19
C TYR A 230 5.50 -6.02 -8.50
N LEU A 231 5.46 -4.69 -8.42
CA LEU A 231 5.53 -3.84 -9.61
C LEU A 231 6.84 -4.04 -10.39
N THR A 232 7.95 -4.27 -9.67
CA THR A 232 9.24 -4.59 -10.29
C THR A 232 9.20 -5.93 -11.01
N ASP A 233 8.56 -6.95 -10.44
CA ASP A 233 8.43 -8.27 -11.07
C ASP A 233 7.53 -8.23 -12.31
N LEU A 234 6.40 -7.53 -12.23
CA LEU A 234 5.50 -7.32 -13.36
C LEU A 234 6.22 -6.59 -14.49
N ALA A 235 6.99 -5.55 -14.17
CA ALA A 235 7.79 -4.84 -15.16
C ALA A 235 8.82 -5.75 -15.84
N PHE A 236 9.52 -6.58 -15.05
CA PHE A 236 10.49 -7.52 -15.59
C PHE A 236 9.85 -8.55 -16.54
N ILE A 237 8.65 -9.05 -16.24
CA ILE A 237 7.93 -9.97 -17.12
C ILE A 237 7.49 -9.26 -18.40
N GLU A 238 6.96 -8.06 -18.27
CA GLU A 238 6.44 -7.28 -19.39
C GLU A 238 7.53 -6.92 -20.41
N GLU A 239 8.72 -6.53 -19.93
CA GLU A 239 9.88 -6.19 -20.76
C GLU A 239 10.64 -7.43 -21.25
N GLY A 240 10.72 -8.48 -20.44
CA GLY A 240 11.50 -9.67 -20.74
C GLY A 240 10.78 -10.72 -21.60
N THR A 241 9.45 -10.60 -21.77
CA THR A 241 8.64 -11.61 -22.46
C THR A 241 7.77 -10.97 -23.54
N PRO A 242 7.83 -11.41 -24.82
CA PRO A 242 7.02 -10.85 -25.89
C PRO A 242 5.53 -11.22 -25.76
N ASN A 243 4.66 -10.32 -26.19
CA ASN A 243 3.19 -10.52 -26.18
C ASN A 243 2.72 -11.59 -27.15
N PHE A 244 3.47 -11.80 -28.23
CA PHE A 244 3.18 -12.77 -29.28
C PHE A 244 4.35 -13.72 -29.46
N THR A 245 4.05 -14.96 -29.84
CA THR A 245 5.05 -15.93 -30.30
C THR A 245 5.59 -15.51 -31.67
N GLU A 246 6.67 -16.15 -32.12
CA GLU A 246 7.23 -15.94 -33.46
C GLU A 246 6.21 -16.26 -34.58
N GLU A 247 5.23 -17.11 -34.29
CA GLU A 247 4.13 -17.50 -35.18
C GLU A 247 2.96 -16.50 -35.16
N GLY A 248 3.06 -15.42 -34.37
CA GLY A 248 2.01 -14.41 -34.24
C GLY A 248 0.86 -14.79 -33.30
N LEU A 249 1.00 -15.88 -32.51
CA LEU A 249 -0.01 -16.29 -31.53
C LEU A 249 0.17 -15.54 -30.21
N VAL A 250 -0.91 -15.35 -29.45
CA VAL A 250 -0.83 -14.74 -28.11
C VAL A 250 0.04 -15.61 -27.18
N ASN A 251 1.00 -14.98 -26.51
CA ASN A 251 1.88 -15.68 -25.57
C ASN A 251 1.21 -15.91 -24.22
N PHE A 252 0.50 -17.02 -24.09
CA PHE A 252 -0.16 -17.42 -22.83
C PHE A 252 0.82 -17.70 -21.68
N SER A 253 2.09 -17.98 -21.96
CA SER A 253 3.11 -18.13 -20.92
C SER A 253 3.30 -16.81 -20.17
N LYS A 254 3.44 -15.70 -20.90
CA LYS A 254 3.51 -14.34 -20.34
C LYS A 254 2.28 -14.05 -19.47
N MET A 255 1.09 -14.31 -20.02
CA MET A 255 -0.19 -14.05 -19.33
C MET A 255 -0.30 -14.84 -18.02
N ARG A 256 0.16 -16.10 -18.01
CA ARG A 256 0.18 -16.93 -16.80
C ARG A 256 1.15 -16.40 -15.74
N MET A 257 2.31 -15.88 -16.14
CA MET A 257 3.27 -15.28 -15.21
C MET A 257 2.71 -14.02 -14.55
N ILE A 258 2.11 -13.12 -15.33
CA ILE A 258 1.46 -11.89 -14.82
C ILE A 258 0.30 -12.25 -13.88
N SER A 259 -0.56 -13.18 -14.31
CA SER A 259 -1.71 -13.65 -13.51
C SER A 259 -1.28 -14.24 -12.17
N HIS A 260 -0.13 -14.92 -12.11
CA HIS A 260 0.39 -15.48 -10.87
C HIS A 260 0.65 -14.38 -9.83
N ILE A 261 1.35 -13.31 -10.22
CA ILE A 261 1.66 -12.18 -9.33
C ILE A 261 0.40 -11.45 -8.90
N ILE A 262 -0.50 -11.15 -9.83
CA ILE A 262 -1.77 -10.47 -9.51
C ILE A 262 -2.59 -11.30 -8.52
N ARG A 263 -2.57 -12.63 -8.64
CA ARG A 263 -3.27 -13.51 -7.70
C ARG A 263 -2.67 -13.45 -6.29
N GLU A 264 -1.34 -13.37 -6.17
CA GLU A 264 -0.66 -13.19 -4.88
C GLU A 264 -1.05 -11.84 -4.24
N ILE A 265 -1.07 -10.75 -5.03
CA ILE A 265 -1.53 -9.43 -4.55
C ILE A 265 -2.98 -9.52 -4.04
N ARG A 266 -3.88 -10.08 -4.85
CA ARG A 266 -5.32 -10.18 -4.52
C ARG A 266 -5.59 -11.03 -3.27
N GLN A 267 -4.77 -12.04 -2.99
CA GLN A 267 -4.89 -12.83 -1.76
C GLN A 267 -4.80 -11.94 -0.51
N PHE A 268 -3.94 -10.92 -0.53
CA PHE A 268 -3.77 -9.99 0.58
C PHE A 268 -4.82 -8.87 0.60
N GLN A 269 -5.42 -8.53 -0.55
CA GLN A 269 -6.49 -7.52 -0.62
C GLN A 269 -7.83 -8.02 -0.05
N GLN A 270 -8.08 -9.34 -0.05
CA GLN A 270 -9.39 -9.93 0.28
C GLN A 270 -9.68 -10.05 1.78
N THR A 271 -8.66 -10.11 2.64
CA THR A 271 -8.87 -10.33 4.08
C THR A 271 -8.71 -9.01 4.83
N PRO A 272 -9.80 -8.43 5.36
CA PRO A 272 -9.73 -7.16 6.06
C PRO A 272 -9.06 -7.30 7.43
N TYR A 273 -8.42 -6.23 7.88
CA TYR A 273 -8.00 -6.09 9.28
C TYR A 273 -9.20 -5.85 10.19
N ARG A 274 -9.15 -6.41 11.40
CA ARG A 274 -10.09 -6.11 12.48
C ARG A 274 -9.56 -4.98 13.35
N ILE A 275 -9.33 -3.82 12.73
CA ILE A 275 -8.85 -2.61 13.39
C ILE A 275 -9.97 -1.59 13.35
N GLU A 276 -10.38 -1.11 14.52
CA GLU A 276 -11.37 -0.04 14.61
C GLU A 276 -10.73 1.29 14.22
N HIS A 277 -11.44 2.09 13.44
CA HIS A 277 -10.98 3.42 13.03
C HIS A 277 -10.94 4.37 14.23
N GLN A 278 -9.81 5.04 14.42
CA GLN A 278 -9.64 6.07 15.44
C GLN A 278 -9.35 7.42 14.79
N ALA A 279 -10.40 8.23 14.61
CA ALA A 279 -10.35 9.53 13.94
C ALA A 279 -9.20 10.44 14.43
N LYS A 280 -8.99 10.52 15.75
CA LYS A 280 -7.92 11.33 16.37
C LYS A 280 -6.52 10.98 15.85
N VAL A 281 -6.26 9.69 15.60
CA VAL A 281 -4.95 9.19 15.17
C VAL A 281 -4.82 9.36 13.66
N THR A 282 -5.84 9.00 12.88
CA THR A 282 -5.80 9.16 11.42
C THR A 282 -5.70 10.62 11.02
N GLN A 283 -6.29 11.54 11.79
CA GLN A 283 -6.14 12.98 11.55
C GLN A 283 -4.68 13.40 11.72
N TYR A 284 -4.01 12.97 12.79
CA TYR A 284 -2.57 13.22 12.98
C TYR A 284 -1.73 12.60 11.84
N LEU A 285 -2.01 11.36 11.44
CA LEU A 285 -1.26 10.66 10.40
C LEU A 285 -1.44 11.25 9.00
N LEU A 286 -2.57 11.93 8.75
CA LEU A 286 -2.90 12.52 7.45
C LEU A 286 -2.72 14.05 7.42
N ASP A 287 -2.26 14.66 8.51
CA ASP A 287 -2.09 16.12 8.61
C ASP A 287 -0.85 16.59 7.83
N LYS A 288 -1.10 17.11 6.63
CA LYS A 288 -0.06 17.65 5.74
C LYS A 288 0.66 18.86 6.32
N THR A 289 0.06 19.59 7.28
CA THR A 289 0.70 20.75 7.90
C THR A 289 1.88 20.38 8.80
N LEU A 290 1.98 19.10 9.20
CA LEU A 290 3.08 18.55 9.99
C LEU A 290 4.28 18.14 9.14
N THR A 291 4.18 18.21 7.82
CA THR A 291 5.21 17.71 6.90
C THR A 291 6.12 18.83 6.38
N MET A 292 7.40 18.51 6.22
CA MET A 292 8.42 19.38 5.63
C MET A 292 8.90 18.77 4.31
N ASP A 293 9.34 19.59 3.36
CA ASP A 293 10.00 19.09 2.14
C ASP A 293 11.43 18.59 2.44
N GLU A 294 12.00 17.84 1.48
CA GLU A 294 13.31 17.19 1.65
C GLU A 294 14.46 18.19 1.87
N ASP A 295 14.44 19.33 1.17
CA ASP A 295 15.47 20.36 1.31
C ASP A 295 15.37 21.02 2.69
N THR A 296 14.16 21.36 3.14
CA THR A 296 13.92 21.89 4.48
C THR A 296 14.37 20.93 5.58
N LEU A 297 14.06 19.62 5.45
CA LEU A 297 14.52 18.59 6.40
C LEU A 297 16.05 18.55 6.45
N TYR A 298 16.72 18.57 5.30
CA TYR A 298 18.17 18.50 5.24
C TYR A 298 18.83 19.74 5.83
N ASP A 299 18.35 20.93 5.49
CA ASP A 299 18.84 22.20 6.02
C ASP A 299 18.65 22.29 7.53
N LEU A 300 17.48 21.88 8.04
CA LEU A 300 17.22 21.84 9.47
C LEU A 300 18.17 20.86 10.18
N SER A 301 18.46 19.70 9.57
CA SER A 301 19.42 18.75 10.13
C SER A 301 20.82 19.35 10.27
N LEU A 302 21.26 20.18 9.33
CA LEU A 302 22.56 20.87 9.38
C LEU A 302 22.58 21.92 10.47
N LYS A 303 21.47 22.62 10.70
CA LYS A 303 21.33 23.60 11.80
C LYS A 303 21.36 22.91 13.17
N ILE A 304 20.64 21.79 13.32
CA ILE A 304 20.53 21.06 14.59
C ILE A 304 21.84 20.31 14.92
N GLU A 305 22.43 19.63 13.94
CA GLU A 305 23.72 18.94 14.09
C GLU A 305 24.67 19.34 12.94
N PRO A 306 25.44 20.44 13.12
CA PRO A 306 26.41 20.90 12.12
C PRO A 306 27.46 19.84 11.80
N ARG A 307 27.99 19.90 10.58
CA ARG A 307 29.13 19.07 10.18
C ARG A 307 30.33 19.43 11.06
N LEU A 308 31.07 18.41 11.52
CA LEU A 308 32.34 18.66 12.20
C LEU A 308 33.30 19.33 11.21
N PRO A 309 34.11 20.32 11.64
CA PRO A 309 35.20 20.84 10.82
C PRO A 309 36.12 19.70 10.41
N ALA A 310 36.56 19.71 9.14
CA ALA A 310 37.53 18.76 8.61
C ALA A 310 38.91 18.93 9.27
#